data_AF-A0A2D0MX62-F1
#
_entry.id   AF-A0A2D0MX62-F1
#
_cell.length_a   1.000
_cell.length_b   1.000
_cell.length_c   1.000
_cell.angle_alpha   90.00
_cell.angle_beta   90.00
_cell.angle_gamma   90.00
#
_symmetry.space_group_name_H-M   'P 1'
#
loop_
_entity.id
_entity.type
_entity.pdbx_description
1 polymer ?
#
loop_
_entity_poly.entity_id
_entity_poly.type
_entity_poly.pdbx_seq_one_letter_code
_entity_poly.pdbx_strand_id
1 'polypeptide(L)'
;MMIKLSIALFFWVLAGFCKGIMDTLQFHYAKSSFADRDPLFWNPKESWKNKYKNGDPDQGPKFPLSTTWLVFLTDAWHLFQAVMLAGYRTVLVLLASLFFELDLWIWAGIWIGLSLVFSSGFHLSYTLLFKRKAPH
;
A
#
# COMPACT_ATOMS: atom_id res chain seq x y z
N MET A 1 -24.11 15.21 4.96
CA MET A 1 -24.31 14.07 4.04
C MET A 1 -23.61 14.27 2.68
N MET A 2 -23.99 15.27 1.87
CA MET A 2 -23.42 15.47 0.52
C MET A 2 -21.89 15.57 0.49
N ILE A 3 -21.28 16.37 1.39
CA ILE A 3 -19.81 16.52 1.46
C ILE A 3 -19.11 15.16 1.67
N LYS A 4 -19.63 14.34 2.60
CA LYS A 4 -19.05 13.00 2.89
C LYS A 4 -19.11 12.09 1.65
N LEU A 5 -20.21 12.14 0.90
CA LEU A 5 -20.38 11.38 -0.34
C LEU A 5 -19.45 11.87 -1.45
N SER A 6 -19.26 13.18 -1.61
CA SER A 6 -18.30 13.76 -2.56
C SER A 6 -16.87 13.32 -2.24
N ILE A 7 -16.48 13.35 -0.98
CA ILE A 7 -15.15 12.89 -0.55
C ILE A 7 -15.00 11.38 -0.78
N ALA A 8 -16.01 10.57 -0.46
CA ALA A 8 -15.99 9.14 -0.72
C ALA A 8 -15.83 8.84 -2.21
N LEU A 9 -16.56 9.53 -3.09
CA LEU A 9 -16.43 9.37 -4.54
C LEU A 9 -15.03 9.74 -5.03
N PHE A 10 -14.46 10.84 -4.53
CA PHE A 10 -13.09 11.23 -4.85
C PHE A 10 -12.09 10.11 -4.50
N PHE A 11 -12.15 9.56 -3.28
CA PHE A 11 -11.25 8.47 -2.88
C PHE A 11 -11.47 7.19 -3.68
N TRP A 12 -12.70 6.92 -4.13
CA TRP A 12 -13.00 5.79 -5.01
C TRP A 12 -12.33 5.92 -6.37
N VAL A 13 -12.42 7.11 -6.99
CA VAL A 13 -11.72 7.42 -8.25
C VAL A 13 -10.21 7.36 -8.07
N LEU A 14 -9.68 7.93 -6.98
CA LEU A 14 -8.26 7.89 -6.66
C LEU A 14 -7.76 6.45 -6.52
N ALA A 15 -8.53 5.56 -5.88
CA ALA A 15 -8.18 4.15 -5.76
C ALA A 15 -8.09 3.47 -7.14
N GLY A 16 -9.03 3.75 -8.05
CA GLY A 16 -8.97 3.27 -9.43
C GLY A 16 -7.72 3.78 -10.18
N PHE A 17 -7.36 5.05 -9.99
CA PHE A 17 -6.12 5.61 -10.55
C PHE A 17 -4.87 4.90 -10.00
N CYS A 18 -4.78 4.70 -8.69
CA CYS A 18 -3.67 3.96 -8.07
C CYS A 18 -3.57 2.53 -8.60
N LYS A 19 -4.71 1.84 -8.75
CA LYS A 19 -4.76 0.49 -9.34
C LYS A 19 -4.22 0.48 -10.77
N GLY A 20 -4.59 1.46 -11.59
CA GLY A 20 -4.07 1.63 -12.95
C GLY A 20 -2.55 1.81 -12.99
N ILE A 21 -1.97 2.58 -12.06
CA ILE A 21 -0.50 2.67 -11.91
C ILE A 21 0.08 1.31 -11.53
N MET A 22 -0.46 0.63 -10.53
CA MET A 22 0.05 -0.68 -10.10
C MET A 22 0.08 -1.70 -11.25
N ASP A 23 -0.99 -1.78 -12.05
CA ASP A 23 -1.07 -2.69 -13.20
C ASP A 23 -0.10 -2.29 -14.31
N THR A 24 0.07 -0.98 -14.54
CA THR A 24 1.07 -0.47 -15.49
C THR A 24 2.48 -0.88 -15.06
N LEU A 25 2.82 -0.73 -13.78
CA LEU A 25 4.12 -1.14 -13.25
C LEU A 25 4.33 -2.65 -13.34
N GLN A 26 3.28 -3.45 -13.12
CA GLN A 26 3.42 -4.91 -13.08
C GLN A 26 3.47 -5.54 -14.48
N PHE A 27 2.66 -5.05 -15.43
CA PHE A 27 2.46 -5.71 -16.73
C PHE A 27 2.98 -4.91 -17.92
N HIS A 28 3.13 -3.59 -17.77
CA HIS A 28 3.42 -2.69 -18.91
C HIS A 28 4.59 -1.74 -18.65
N TYR A 29 5.42 -2.00 -17.63
CA TYR A 29 6.49 -1.10 -17.20
C TYR A 29 7.38 -0.62 -18.35
N ALA A 30 7.92 -1.54 -19.14
CA ALA A 30 8.86 -1.25 -20.22
C ALA A 30 8.29 -0.39 -21.36
N LYS A 31 6.96 -0.29 -21.48
CA LYS A 31 6.27 0.53 -22.50
C LYS A 31 5.63 1.79 -21.89
N SER A 32 5.80 2.00 -20.59
CA SER A 32 5.18 3.11 -19.85
C SER A 32 6.14 4.28 -19.70
N SER A 33 5.59 5.46 -19.39
CA SER A 33 6.38 6.65 -19.04
C SER A 33 7.16 6.51 -17.72
N PHE A 34 7.01 5.39 -17.01
CA PHE A 34 7.80 5.07 -15.83
C PHE A 34 9.12 4.37 -16.17
N ALA A 35 9.27 3.83 -17.41
CA ALA A 35 10.49 3.15 -17.84
C ALA A 35 11.73 4.05 -17.79
N ASP A 36 11.55 5.35 -18.07
CA ASP A 36 12.61 6.36 -18.07
C ASP A 36 12.89 6.97 -16.69
N ARG A 37 12.19 6.51 -15.64
CA ARG A 37 12.37 6.98 -14.26
C ARG A 37 13.29 6.06 -13.48
N ASP A 38 13.66 6.48 -12.27
CA ASP A 38 14.52 5.69 -11.38
C ASP A 38 13.98 4.25 -11.20
N PRO A 39 14.69 3.24 -11.73
CA PRO A 39 14.24 1.85 -11.68
C PRO A 39 14.21 1.31 -10.24
N LEU A 40 15.02 1.87 -9.33
CA LEU A 40 15.00 1.44 -7.93
C LEU A 40 13.70 1.83 -7.22
N PHE A 41 12.94 2.79 -7.73
CA PHE A 41 11.62 3.11 -7.20
C PHE A 41 10.48 2.60 -8.09
N TRP A 42 10.60 2.79 -9.40
CA TRP A 42 9.49 2.56 -10.34
C TRP A 42 9.46 1.14 -10.94
N ASN A 43 10.59 0.43 -11.04
CA ASN A 43 10.62 -0.89 -11.67
C ASN A 43 10.41 -2.01 -10.63
N PRO A 44 9.29 -2.76 -10.63
CA PRO A 44 9.07 -3.84 -9.66
C PRO A 44 10.12 -4.96 -9.71
N LYS A 45 10.84 -5.10 -10.85
CA LYS A 45 11.93 -6.09 -10.98
C LYS A 45 13.21 -5.68 -10.25
N GLU A 46 13.36 -4.40 -9.92
CA GLU A 46 14.57 -3.87 -9.29
C GLU A 46 14.31 -3.21 -7.94
N SER A 47 13.12 -2.65 -7.74
CA SER A 47 12.77 -1.84 -6.58
C SER A 47 12.75 -2.61 -5.26
N TRP A 48 12.70 -3.93 -5.30
CA TRP A 48 12.88 -4.76 -4.12
C TRP A 48 14.24 -4.52 -3.44
N LYS A 49 15.28 -4.09 -4.16
CA LYS A 49 16.60 -3.75 -3.61
C LYS A 49 16.50 -2.59 -2.61
N ASN A 50 15.62 -1.62 -2.85
CA ASN A 50 15.43 -0.48 -1.96
C ASN A 50 14.90 -0.84 -0.57
N LYS A 51 14.44 -2.09 -0.38
CA LYS A 51 13.98 -2.61 0.91
C LYS A 51 15.13 -2.97 1.85
N TYR A 52 16.34 -3.16 1.33
CA TYR A 52 17.47 -3.73 2.05
C TYR A 52 18.68 -2.80 2.08
N LYS A 53 19.57 -3.00 3.06
CA LYS A 53 20.83 -2.25 3.14
C LYS A 53 21.70 -2.59 1.94
N ASN A 54 22.26 -1.57 1.29
CA ASN A 54 23.10 -1.71 0.10
C ASN A 54 22.47 -2.54 -1.04
N GLY A 55 21.14 -2.69 -1.07
CA GLY A 55 20.45 -3.54 -2.05
C GLY A 55 20.53 -5.04 -1.79
N ASP A 56 21.02 -5.45 -0.62
CA ASP A 56 21.36 -6.83 -0.28
C ASP A 56 20.46 -7.38 0.85
N PRO A 57 19.62 -8.40 0.58
CA PRO A 57 18.77 -9.03 1.58
C PRO A 57 19.52 -9.59 2.79
N ASP A 58 20.76 -10.04 2.61
CA ASP A 58 21.55 -10.67 3.67
C ASP A 58 22.08 -9.64 4.68
N GLN A 59 22.14 -8.37 4.28
CA GLN A 59 22.49 -7.24 5.15
C GLN A 59 21.28 -6.71 5.94
N GLY A 60 20.09 -7.30 5.71
CA GLY A 60 18.87 -6.97 6.41
C GLY A 60 18.14 -5.72 5.89
N PRO A 61 17.06 -5.31 6.56
CA PRO A 61 16.21 -4.21 6.10
C PRO A 61 16.96 -2.88 6.12
N LYS A 62 16.71 -2.03 5.12
CA LYS A 62 17.31 -0.69 4.96
C LYS A 62 17.04 0.20 6.18
N PHE A 63 15.83 0.12 6.71
CA PHE A 63 15.38 0.76 7.95
C PHE A 63 14.29 -0.11 8.61
N PRO A 64 13.95 0.08 9.90
CA PRO A 64 12.95 -0.75 10.57
C PRO A 64 11.65 -0.85 9.76
N LEU A 65 11.16 -2.08 9.56
CA LEU A 65 9.92 -2.38 8.83
C LEU A 65 9.92 -2.05 7.32
N SER A 66 11.07 -1.73 6.70
CA SER A 66 11.18 -1.46 5.25
C SER A 66 10.81 -2.66 4.35
N THR A 67 10.79 -3.87 4.91
CA THR A 67 10.36 -5.10 4.22
C THR A 67 8.93 -5.51 4.57
N THR A 68 8.28 -4.79 5.50
CA THR A 68 6.96 -5.13 6.03
C THR A 68 6.05 -3.90 6.06
N TRP A 69 5.83 -3.25 7.21
CA TRP A 69 4.80 -2.23 7.38
C TRP A 69 5.13 -0.91 6.66
N LEU A 70 6.42 -0.61 6.51
CA LEU A 70 6.92 0.60 5.86
C LEU A 70 7.46 0.33 4.45
N VAL A 71 7.11 -0.81 3.85
CA VAL A 71 7.50 -1.17 2.47
C VAL A 71 6.98 -0.18 1.43
N PHE A 72 5.88 0.53 1.73
CA PHE A 72 5.35 1.56 0.84
C PHE A 72 6.29 2.78 0.67
N LEU A 73 7.30 2.93 1.52
CA LEU A 73 8.33 3.96 1.40
C LEU A 73 9.50 3.54 0.47
N THR A 74 9.55 2.28 0.04
CA THR A 74 10.70 1.75 -0.69
C THR A 74 10.48 1.66 -2.20
N ASP A 75 9.24 1.51 -2.64
CA ASP A 75 8.92 1.38 -4.07
C ASP A 75 7.52 1.89 -4.43
N ALA A 76 7.35 2.24 -5.71
CA ALA A 76 6.14 2.85 -6.24
C ALA A 76 4.92 1.92 -6.14
N TRP A 77 5.08 0.62 -6.41
CA TRP A 77 3.95 -0.31 -6.40
C TRP A 77 3.33 -0.40 -5.00
N HIS A 78 4.16 -0.55 -3.97
CA HIS A 78 3.68 -0.60 -2.59
C HIS A 78 3.17 0.77 -2.10
N LEU A 79 3.75 1.88 -2.59
CA LEU A 79 3.23 3.23 -2.32
C LEU A 79 1.80 3.38 -2.84
N PHE A 80 1.56 3.10 -4.12
CA PHE A 80 0.22 3.23 -4.72
C PHE A 80 -0.77 2.22 -4.15
N GLN A 81 -0.31 1.02 -3.76
CA GLN A 81 -1.13 0.08 -3.00
C GLN A 81 -1.55 0.66 -1.64
N ALA A 82 -0.62 1.28 -0.90
CA ALA A 82 -0.92 1.88 0.39
C ALA A 82 -1.93 3.03 0.26
N VAL A 83 -1.77 3.90 -0.76
CA VAL A 83 -2.71 4.99 -1.06
C VAL A 83 -4.09 4.44 -1.45
N MET A 84 -4.14 3.41 -2.31
CA MET A 84 -5.39 2.75 -2.71
C MET A 84 -6.15 2.19 -1.50
N LEU A 85 -5.45 1.42 -0.65
CA LEU A 85 -6.05 0.83 0.54
C LEU A 85 -6.48 1.89 1.56
N ALA A 86 -5.73 2.99 1.68
CA ALA A 86 -6.10 4.13 2.51
C ALA A 86 -7.40 4.77 1.98
N GLY A 87 -7.51 4.94 0.66
CA GLY A 87 -8.72 5.41 0.00
C GLY A 87 -9.94 4.54 0.30
N TYR A 88 -9.83 3.22 0.12
CA TYR A 88 -10.92 2.28 0.43
C TYR A 88 -11.35 2.33 1.90
N ARG A 89 -10.39 2.41 2.83
CA ARG A 89 -10.68 2.56 4.27
C ARG A 89 -11.41 3.88 4.55
N THR A 90 -10.98 4.97 3.93
CA THR A 90 -11.64 6.27 4.07
C THR A 90 -13.07 6.24 3.53
N VAL A 91 -13.30 5.61 2.38
CA VAL A 91 -14.66 5.40 1.83
C VAL A 91 -15.53 4.64 2.83
N LEU A 92 -15.02 3.51 3.35
CA LEU A 92 -15.75 2.68 4.32
C LEU A 92 -16.15 3.48 5.57
N VAL A 93 -15.20 4.21 6.16
CA VAL A 93 -15.42 5.03 7.36
C VAL A 93 -16.40 6.18 7.09
N LEU A 94 -16.27 6.86 5.95
CA LEU A 94 -17.17 7.96 5.60
C LEU A 94 -18.61 7.48 5.41
N LEU A 95 -18.80 6.35 4.72
CA LEU A 95 -20.12 5.76 4.53
C LEU A 95 -20.73 5.27 5.85
N ALA A 96 -19.95 4.60 6.71
CA ALA A 96 -20.39 4.19 8.03
C ALA A 96 -20.82 5.40 8.89
N SER A 97 -20.09 6.52 8.80
CA SER A 97 -20.40 7.75 9.52
C SER A 97 -21.67 8.48 9.06
N LEU A 98 -22.36 7.97 8.04
CA LEU A 98 -23.71 8.43 7.68
C LEU A 98 -24.79 7.85 8.59
N PHE A 99 -24.50 6.72 9.23
CA PHE A 99 -25.45 5.98 10.07
C PHE A 99 -25.17 6.11 11.57
N PHE A 100 -23.93 6.45 11.93
CA PHE A 100 -23.50 6.56 13.32
C PHE A 100 -22.87 7.92 13.60
N GLU A 101 -23.32 8.56 14.67
CA GLU A 101 -22.74 9.79 15.19
C GLU A 101 -21.69 9.45 16.24
N LEU A 102 -20.42 9.60 15.86
CA LEU A 102 -19.26 9.39 16.73
C LEU A 102 -18.29 10.55 16.54
N ASP A 103 -17.50 10.83 17.58
CA ASP A 103 -16.45 11.83 17.50
C ASP A 103 -15.40 11.46 16.45
N LEU A 104 -14.77 12.49 15.87
CA LEU A 104 -13.74 12.32 14.84
C LEU A 104 -12.58 11.42 15.29
N TRP A 105 -12.18 11.50 16.57
CA TRP A 105 -11.09 10.69 17.10
C TRP A 105 -11.44 9.20 17.14
N ILE A 106 -12.71 8.84 17.33
CA ILE A 106 -13.20 7.45 17.27
C ILE A 106 -13.11 6.96 15.82
N TRP A 107 -13.57 7.76 14.86
CA TRP A 107 -13.44 7.41 13.44
C TRP A 107 -11.98 7.28 12.98
N ALA A 108 -11.08 8.14 13.47
CA ALA A 108 -9.66 8.02 13.25
C ALA A 108 -9.10 6.72 13.86
N GLY A 109 -9.52 6.38 15.08
CA GLY A 109 -9.18 5.12 15.74
C GLY A 109 -9.65 3.90 14.95
N ILE A 110 -10.89 3.90 14.44
CA ILE A 110 -11.43 2.84 13.57
C ILE A 110 -10.59 2.73 12.29
N TRP A 111 -10.27 3.85 11.64
CA TRP A 111 -9.45 3.86 10.42
C TRP A 111 -8.06 3.27 10.67
N ILE A 112 -7.41 3.63 11.77
CA ILE A 112 -6.12 3.07 12.19
C ILE A 112 -6.27 1.57 12.50
N GLY A 113 -7.30 1.19 13.26
CA GLY A 113 -7.60 -0.21 13.60
C GLY A 113 -7.76 -1.10 12.37
N LEU A 114 -8.52 -0.65 11.36
CA LEU A 114 -8.67 -1.35 10.08
C LEU A 114 -7.32 -1.51 9.36
N SER A 115 -6.45 -0.51 9.45
CA SER A 115 -5.11 -0.55 8.87
C SER A 115 -4.22 -1.59 9.56
N LEU A 116 -4.25 -1.64 10.89
CA LEU A 116 -3.51 -2.61 11.69
C LEU A 116 -3.99 -4.04 11.46
N VAL A 117 -5.32 -4.26 11.39
CA VAL A 117 -5.90 -5.58 11.10
C VAL A 117 -5.46 -6.07 9.71
N PHE A 118 -5.54 -5.22 8.69
CA PHE A 118 -5.07 -5.56 7.35
C PHE A 118 -3.58 -5.91 7.33
N SER A 119 -2.73 -5.03 7.89
CA SER A 119 -1.27 -5.25 7.93
C SER A 119 -0.90 -6.51 8.72
N SER A 120 -1.63 -6.81 9.79
CA SER A 120 -1.44 -8.04 10.57
C SER A 120 -1.79 -9.27 9.74
N GLY A 121 -2.94 -9.29 9.06
CA GLY A 121 -3.34 -10.38 8.17
C GLY A 121 -2.34 -10.61 7.04
N PHE A 122 -1.82 -9.53 6.44
CA PHE A 122 -0.75 -9.59 5.45
C PHE A 122 0.53 -10.22 6.04
N HIS A 123 1.02 -9.71 7.17
CA HIS A 123 2.23 -10.20 7.81
C HIS A 123 2.11 -11.68 8.23
N LEU A 124 0.98 -12.07 8.82
CA LEU A 124 0.70 -13.45 9.22
C LEU A 124 0.64 -14.39 8.01
N SER A 125 0.11 -13.94 6.87
CA SER A 125 0.07 -14.75 5.64
C SER A 125 1.48 -15.16 5.21
N TYR A 126 2.45 -14.23 5.21
CA TYR A 126 3.84 -14.54 4.86
C TYR A 126 4.58 -15.34 5.93
N THR A 127 4.23 -15.14 7.20
CA THR A 127 4.92 -15.78 8.32
C THR A 127 4.44 -17.22 8.53
N LEU A 128 3.13 -17.46 8.41
CA LEU A 128 2.50 -18.74 8.76
C LEU A 128 2.19 -19.61 7.54
N LEU A 129 1.76 -19.02 6.42
CA LEU A 129 1.27 -19.76 5.26
C LEU A 129 2.32 -19.83 4.15
N PHE A 130 2.87 -18.69 3.75
CA PHE A 130 3.82 -18.59 2.64
C PHE A 130 5.26 -18.71 3.16
N LYS A 131 5.62 -19.87 3.74
CA LYS A 131 7.02 -20.16 4.05
C LYS A 131 7.85 -20.04 2.76
N ARG A 132 8.80 -19.10 2.72
CA ARG A 132 9.82 -19.04 1.67
C ARG A 132 10.55 -20.38 1.65
N LYS A 133 10.46 -21.15 0.56
CA LYS A 133 11.50 -22.14 0.26
C LYS A 133 12.81 -21.37 0.07
N ALA A 134 13.88 -21.76 0.77
CA ALA A 134 15.20 -21.20 0.51
C ALA A 134 15.53 -21.42 -0.99
N PRO A 135 16.10 -20.42 -1.68
CA PRO A 135 16.64 -20.67 -3.00
C PRO A 135 17.74 -21.74 -2.86
N HIS A 136 17.58 -22.85 -3.58
CA HIS A 136 18.64 -23.83 -3.82
C HIS A 136 19.64 -23.27 -4.83
#